data_AF-A0A1M3P9B7-F1
#
_entry.id   AF-A0A1M3P9B7-F1
#
_cell.length_a   1.000
_cell.length_b   1.000
_cell.length_c   1.000
_cell.angle_alpha   90.00
_cell.angle_beta   90.00
_cell.angle_gamma   90.00
#
_symmetry.space_group_name_H-M   'P 1'
#
loop_
_entity.id
_entity.type
_entity.pdbx_description
1 polymer ?
#
loop_
_entity_poly.entity_id
_entity_poly.type
_entity_poly.pdbx_seq_one_letter_code
_entity_poly.pdbx_strand_id
1 'polypeptide(L)' 'MSKLKLGPLPDEKPIKATVDIPAAVYRELTAYAEAHAAETGGSPVPPEKLLVPMAIQLMATDRGFRRWLAQRK' A
#
# COMPACT_ATOMS: atom_id res chain seq x y z
N MET A 1 -19.94 5.09 -1.44
CA MET A 1 -18.80 5.78 -2.06
C MET A 1 -17.63 5.79 -1.08
N SER A 2 -16.95 4.66 -0.94
CA SER A 2 -15.81 4.50 -0.04
C SER A 2 -14.54 4.99 -0.75
N LYS A 3 -14.06 6.17 -0.38
CA LYS A 3 -12.80 6.76 -0.86
C LYS A 3 -11.63 5.81 -0.58
N LEU A 4 -10.80 5.53 -1.59
CA LEU A 4 -9.59 4.73 -1.39
C LEU A 4 -8.64 5.43 -0.41
N LYS A 5 -8.01 4.65 0.47
CA LYS A 5 -7.18 5.16 1.58
C LYS A 5 -5.73 5.46 1.20
N LEU A 6 -5.36 5.28 -0.07
CA LEU A 6 -3.99 5.48 -0.54
C LEU A 6 -3.76 6.97 -0.85
N GLY A 7 -2.81 7.59 -0.16
CA GLY A 7 -2.31 8.93 -0.48
C GLY A 7 -1.07 8.90 -1.37
N PRO A 8 -0.47 10.05 -1.68
CA PRO A 8 0.76 10.13 -2.48
C PRO A 8 1.91 9.31 -1.85
N LEU A 9 2.74 8.71 -2.71
CA LEU A 9 3.81 7.80 -2.33
C LEU A 9 4.97 8.55 -1.65
N PRO A 10 5.46 8.11 -0.47
CA PRO A 10 6.59 8.74 0.20
C PRO A 10 7.93 8.40 -0.47
N ASP A 11 8.88 9.35 -0.41
CA ASP A 11 10.24 9.26 -0.95
C ASP A 11 11.24 9.05 0.20
N GLU A 12 11.55 7.80 0.54
CA GLU A 12 12.46 7.41 1.63
C GLU A 12 13.63 6.56 1.10
N LYS A 13 14.76 6.52 1.85
CA LYS A 13 15.95 5.74 1.46
C LYS A 13 15.58 4.24 1.33
N PRO A 14 15.60 3.66 0.12
CA PRO A 14 15.00 2.36 -0.11
C PRO A 14 15.88 1.23 0.40
N ILE A 15 15.27 0.29 1.13
CA ILE A 15 15.85 -1.03 1.39
C ILE A 15 15.28 -2.00 0.36
N LYS A 16 16.16 -2.66 -0.42
CA LYS A 16 15.73 -3.65 -1.41
C LYS A 16 15.33 -4.94 -0.70
N ALA A 17 14.11 -5.41 -0.98
CA ALA A 17 13.61 -6.71 -0.55
C ALA A 17 13.01 -7.44 -1.75
N THR A 18 13.14 -8.77 -1.77
CA THR A 18 12.44 -9.64 -2.72
C THR A 18 11.21 -10.19 -2.03
N VAL A 19 10.05 -10.16 -2.68
CA VAL A 19 8.77 -10.59 -2.13
C VAL A 19 8.09 -11.51 -3.13
N ASP A 20 7.73 -12.71 -2.67
CA ASP A 20 6.91 -13.63 -3.46
C ASP A 20 5.43 -13.29 -3.25
N ILE A 21 4.73 -13.02 -4.35
CA ILE A 21 3.32 -12.64 -4.33
C ILE A 21 2.50 -13.79 -4.92
N PRO A 22 1.52 -14.35 -4.18
CA PRO A 22 0.61 -15.32 -4.74
C PRO A 22 -0.13 -14.75 -5.96
N ALA A 23 -0.32 -15.57 -7.00
CA ALA A 23 -0.93 -15.12 -8.26
C ALA A 23 -2.33 -14.49 -8.08
N ALA A 24 -3.12 -14.99 -7.12
CA ALA A 24 -4.42 -14.42 -6.78
C ALA A 24 -4.29 -12.98 -6.27
N VAL A 25 -3.33 -12.73 -5.37
CA VAL A 25 -3.08 -11.39 -4.82
C VAL A 25 -2.55 -10.45 -5.90
N TYR A 26 -1.69 -10.94 -6.80
CA TYR A 26 -1.20 -10.12 -7.91
C TYR A 26 -2.35 -9.60 -8.79
N ARG A 27 -3.33 -10.46 -9.12
CA ARG A 27 -4.53 -10.07 -9.90
C ARG A 27 -5.36 -9.01 -9.18
N GLU A 28 -5.55 -9.15 -7.86
CA GLU A 28 -6.27 -8.16 -7.06
C GLU A 28 -5.52 -6.82 -6.99
N LEU A 29 -4.19 -6.84 -6.86
CA LEU A 29 -3.37 -5.63 -6.89
C LEU A 29 -3.42 -4.93 -8.26
N THR A 30 -3.48 -5.68 -9.36
CA THR A 30 -3.70 -5.11 -10.69
C THR A 30 -5.04 -4.38 -10.78
N ALA A 31 -6.13 -5.03 -10.35
CA ALA A 31 -7.45 -4.42 -10.33
C ALA A 31 -7.51 -3.18 -9.42
N TYR A 32 -6.81 -3.22 -8.27
CA TYR A 32 -6.69 -2.08 -7.38
C TYR A 32 -5.94 -0.91 -8.04
N ALA A 33 -4.86 -1.18 -8.78
CA ALA A 33 -4.12 -0.14 -9.50
C ALA A 33 -4.98 0.57 -10.55
N GLU A 34 -5.82 -0.18 -11.27
CA GLU A 34 -6.78 0.36 -12.23
C GLU A 34 -7.83 1.25 -11.55
N ALA A 35 -8.44 0.75 -10.47
CA ALA A 35 -9.42 1.51 -9.69
C ALA A 35 -8.82 2.81 -9.11
N HIS A 36 -7.60 2.72 -8.57
CA HIS A 36 -6.88 3.88 -8.04
C HIS A 36 -6.61 4.92 -9.13
N ALA A 37 -6.12 4.50 -10.29
CA ALA A 37 -5.87 5.39 -11.42
C ALA A 37 -7.14 6.09 -11.92
N ALA A 38 -8.25 5.35 -11.99
CA ALA A 38 -9.56 5.90 -12.34
C ALA A 38 -10.04 6.96 -11.33
N GLU A 39 -9.78 6.77 -10.03
CA GLU A 39 -10.15 7.73 -8.99
C GLU A 39 -9.23 8.96 -8.96
N THR A 40 -7.93 8.80 -9.21
CA THR A 40 -6.94 9.88 -9.08
C THR A 40 -6.62 10.60 -10.40
N GLY A 41 -7.21 10.19 -11.53
CA GLY A 41 -6.97 10.78 -12.85
C GLY A 41 -5.59 10.49 -13.43
N GLY A 42 -5.00 9.33 -13.08
CA GLY A 42 -3.65 8.92 -13.48
C GLY A 42 -3.64 7.65 -14.33
N SER A 43 -2.45 7.09 -14.55
CA SER A 43 -2.29 5.74 -15.12
C SER A 43 -2.14 4.69 -14.01
N PRO A 44 -2.59 3.44 -14.22
CA PRO A 44 -2.38 2.35 -13.27
C PRO A 44 -0.89 2.17 -12.98
N VAL A 45 -0.54 2.13 -11.69
CA VAL A 45 0.82 1.83 -11.26
C VAL A 45 1.09 0.33 -11.32
N PRO A 46 2.35 -0.12 -11.49
CA PRO A 46 2.69 -1.53 -11.36
C PRO A 46 2.21 -2.09 -10.00
N PRO A 47 1.60 -3.29 -9.97
CA PRO A 47 1.00 -3.87 -8.76
C PRO A 47 1.94 -3.92 -7.54
N GLU A 48 3.21 -4.25 -7.76
CA GLU A 48 4.23 -4.33 -6.72
C GLU A 48 4.54 -2.98 -6.06
N LYS A 49 4.33 -1.86 -6.76
CA LYS A 49 4.52 -0.52 -6.21
C LYS A 49 3.42 -0.11 -5.22
N LEU A 50 2.31 -0.85 -5.17
CA LEU A 50 1.25 -0.63 -4.19
C LEU A 50 1.56 -1.24 -2.82
N LEU A 51 2.42 -2.26 -2.75
CA LEU A 51 2.69 -2.99 -1.51
C LEU A 51 3.19 -2.07 -0.39
N VAL A 52 4.20 -1.26 -0.70
CA VAL A 52 4.82 -0.33 0.27
C VAL A 52 3.82 0.71 0.79
N PRO A 53 3.15 1.52 -0.06
CA PRO A 53 2.24 2.55 0.44
C PRO A 53 0.98 1.96 1.11
N MET A 54 0.51 0.77 0.70
CA MET A 54 -0.57 0.07 1.40
C MET A 54 -0.13 -0.38 2.80
N ALA A 55 1.08 -0.92 2.95
CA ALA A 55 1.62 -1.30 4.25
C ALA A 55 1.80 -0.09 5.17
N ILE A 56 2.27 1.05 4.64
CA ILE A 56 2.38 2.31 5.37
C ILE A 56 1.00 2.75 5.89
N GLN A 57 -0.02 2.75 5.04
CA GLN A 57 -1.38 3.13 5.45
C GLN A 57 -1.98 2.16 6.47
N LEU A 58 -1.71 0.86 6.33
CA LEU A 58 -2.12 -0.15 7.30
C LEU A 58 -1.48 0.12 8.67
N MET A 59 -0.16 0.23 8.74
CA MET A 59 0.57 0.51 9.98
C MET A 59 0.18 1.88 10.59
N ALA A 60 -0.11 2.86 9.74
CA ALA A 60 -0.56 4.17 10.17
C ALA A 60 -2.00 4.17 10.73
N THR A 61 -2.85 3.23 10.34
CA THR A 61 -4.25 3.21 10.80
C THR A 61 -4.52 2.13 11.85
N ASP A 62 -3.62 1.16 11.99
CA ASP A 62 -3.71 0.11 12.99
C ASP A 62 -3.35 0.63 14.40
N ARG A 63 -4.40 0.91 15.18
CA ARG A 63 -4.28 1.36 16.57
C ARG A 63 -3.64 0.32 17.48
N GLY A 64 -3.84 -0.97 17.22
CA GLY A 64 -3.24 -2.06 18.00
C GLY A 64 -1.73 -2.10 17.80
N PHE A 65 -1.31 -2.07 16.53
CA PHE A 65 0.10 -1.96 16.17
C PHE A 65 0.77 -0.72 16.77
N ARG A 66 0.11 0.44 16.66
CA ARG A 66 0.63 1.69 17.24
C ARG A 66 0.79 1.64 18.76
N ARG A 67 -0.16 1.03 19.48
CA ARG A 67 -0.06 0.84 20.93
C ARG A 67 1.11 -0.06 21.30
N TRP A 68 1.27 -1.18 20.60
CA TRP A 68 2.41 -2.07 20.80
C TRP A 68 3.75 -1.36 20.54
N LEU A 69 3.83 -0.55 19.49
CA LEU A 69 5.05 0.21 19.17
C LEU A 69 5.39 1.23 20.27
N ALA A 70 4.38 1.88 20.88
CA ALA A 70 4.58 2.82 21.97
C ALA A 70 5.06 2.14 23.27
N GLN A 71 4.71 0.86 23.48
CA GLN A 71 5.14 0.08 24.65
C GLN A 71 6.56 -0.51 24.50
N ARG A 72 7.11 -0.53 23.27
CA ARG A 72 8.47 -0.99 22.99
C ARG A 72 9.54 0.10 23.13
N LYS A 73 9.15 1.36 23.21
CA LYS A 73 10.05 2.49 23.45
C LYS A 73 10.28 2.66 24.94
#